data_AF-A0A072P3P2-F1
#
_entry.id   AF-A0A072P3P2-F1
#
_cell.length_a   1.000
_cell.length_b   1.000
_cell.length_c   1.000
_cell.angle_alpha   90.00
_cell.angle_beta   90.00
_cell.angle_gamma   90.00
#
_symmetry.space_group_name_H-M   'P 1'
#
loop_
_entity.id
_entity.type
_entity.pdbx_description
1 polymer ?
#
loop_
_entity_poly.entity_id
_entity_poly.type
_entity_poly.pdbx_seq_one_letter_code
_entity_poly.pdbx_strand_id
1 'polypeptide(L)'
;AGSHTTSGTLTLLFSQLLQNPPVLGKVVAEIDSDASTVPGRPVQITGLEQRLPYSMACIQENFRVNAVFTMPFPRKLAVTGGIEVDGHLVPENVRSPD
;
A
#
# COMPACT_ATOMS: atom_id res chain seq x y z
N ALA A 1 9.36 -12.03 -5.35
CA ALA A 1 8.37 -10.99 -5.01
C ALA A 1 8.84 -10.27 -3.75
N GLY A 2 8.57 -8.98 -3.58
CA GLY A 2 9.01 -8.19 -2.42
C GLY A 2 9.95 -7.04 -2.79
N SER A 3 11.10 -7.32 -3.41
CA SER A 3 12.10 -6.27 -3.67
C SER A 3 11.62 -5.18 -4.63
N HIS A 4 11.19 -5.53 -5.85
CA HIS A 4 10.77 -4.55 -6.87
C HIS A 4 9.52 -3.77 -6.46
N THR A 5 8.52 -4.45 -5.88
CA THR A 5 7.25 -3.83 -5.49
C THR A 5 7.46 -2.87 -4.32
N THR A 6 8.23 -3.25 -3.32
CA THR A 6 8.51 -2.39 -2.16
C THR A 6 9.42 -1.22 -2.54
N SER A 7 10.48 -1.45 -3.32
CA SER A 7 11.38 -0.36 -3.75
C SER A 7 10.65 0.66 -4.64
N GLY A 8 9.81 0.19 -5.58
CA GLY A 8 8.98 1.07 -6.40
C GLY A 8 8.00 1.89 -5.56
N THR A 9 7.39 1.28 -4.54
CA THR A 9 6.44 1.97 -3.64
C THR A 9 7.13 3.09 -2.89
N LEU A 10 8.28 2.81 -2.26
CA LEU A 10 9.04 3.80 -1.50
C LEU A 10 9.58 4.91 -2.40
N THR A 11 10.04 4.57 -3.61
CA THR A 11 10.55 5.56 -4.58
C THR A 11 9.49 6.60 -4.91
N LEU A 12 8.26 6.14 -5.19
CA LEU A 12 7.15 7.03 -5.53
C LEU A 12 6.66 7.83 -4.32
N LEU A 13 6.57 7.20 -3.14
CA LEU A 13 6.23 7.89 -1.89
C LEU A 13 7.19 9.05 -1.61
N PHE A 14 8.51 8.80 -1.64
CA PHE A 14 9.49 9.86 -1.38
C PHE A 14 9.47 10.93 -2.46
N SER A 15 9.31 10.56 -3.73
CA SER A 15 9.17 11.51 -4.83
C SER A 15 7.98 12.46 -4.61
N GLN A 16 6.84 11.95 -4.17
CA GLN A 16 5.65 12.75 -3.87
C GLN A 16 5.84 13.65 -2.65
N LEU A 17 6.43 13.14 -1.57
CA LEU A 17 6.69 13.92 -0.36
C LEU A 17 7.65 15.08 -0.64
N LEU A 18 8.73 14.83 -1.37
CA LEU A 18 9.71 15.86 -1.73
C LEU A 18 9.10 16.95 -2.64
N GLN A 19 8.15 16.58 -3.50
CA GLN A 19 7.40 17.53 -4.33
C GLN A 19 6.32 18.30 -3.55
N ASN A 20 5.97 17.86 -2.33
CA ASN A 20 4.94 18.48 -1.50
C ASN A 20 5.49 18.83 -0.11
N PRO A 21 6.32 19.88 0.02
CA PRO A 21 6.96 20.26 1.29
C PRO A 21 6.00 20.43 2.48
N PRO A 22 4.77 20.98 2.33
CA PRO A 22 3.82 21.06 3.45
C PRO A 22 3.38 19.69 3.98
N VAL A 23 3.27 18.68 3.11
CA VAL A 23 2.91 17.30 3.50
C VAL A 23 4.10 16.64 4.17
N LEU A 24 5.29 16.78 3.59
CA LEU A 24 6.54 16.28 4.21
C LEU A 24 6.75 16.86 5.61
N GLY A 25 6.51 18.16 5.79
CA GLY A 25 6.61 18.81 7.10
C GLY A 25 5.68 18.20 8.15
N LYS A 26 4.45 17.81 7.76
CA LYS A 26 3.51 17.13 8.66
C LYS A 26 3.96 15.70 9.00
N VAL A 27 4.49 14.96 8.04
CA VAL A 27 5.05 13.61 8.27
C VAL A 27 6.23 13.68 9.24
N VAL A 28 7.18 14.57 9.02
CA VAL A 28 8.34 14.76 9.90
C VAL A 28 7.88 15.17 11.31
N ALA A 29 6.98 16.15 11.40
CA ALA A 29 6.45 16.59 12.70
C ALA A 29 5.73 15.46 13.47
N GLU A 30 4.97 14.60 12.78
CA GLU A 30 4.32 13.45 13.42
C GLU A 30 5.36 12.46 13.96
N ILE A 31 6.35 12.10 13.14
CA ILE A 31 7.41 11.16 13.52
C ILE A 31 8.23 11.69 14.70
N ASP A 32 8.61 12.98 14.67
CA ASP A 32 9.38 13.63 15.73
C ASP A 32 8.57 13.79 17.04
N SER A 33 7.24 13.82 16.95
CA SER A 33 6.35 13.91 18.11
C SER A 33 6.11 12.57 18.81
N ASP A 34 6.37 11.44 18.15
CA ASP A 34 6.26 10.12 18.77
C ASP A 34 7.45 9.89 19.72
N ALA A 35 7.17 9.79 21.02
CA ALA A 35 8.17 9.57 22.06
C ALA A 35 8.98 8.27 21.93
N SER A 36 8.52 7.30 21.13
CA SER A 36 9.28 6.09 20.79
C SER A 36 10.36 6.32 19.73
N THR A 37 10.27 7.43 18.98
CA THR A 37 11.27 7.84 17.99
C THR A 37 12.44 8.52 18.70
N VAL A 38 13.48 7.75 19.00
CA VAL A 38 14.74 8.30 19.54
C VAL A 38 15.80 8.29 18.43
N PRO A 39 16.43 9.42 18.11
CA PRO A 39 17.48 9.49 17.09
C PRO A 39 18.56 8.42 17.30
N GLY A 40 18.88 7.70 16.24
CA GLY A 40 19.88 6.63 16.26
C GLY A 40 19.44 5.32 16.93
N ARG A 41 18.17 5.21 17.37
CA ARG A 41 17.62 3.96 17.92
C ARG A 41 16.56 3.38 17.00
N PRO A 42 16.55 2.05 16.78
CA PRO A 42 15.48 1.40 16.06
C PRO A 42 14.17 1.48 16.85
N VAL A 43 13.06 1.67 16.13
CA VAL A 43 11.71 1.68 16.69
C VAL A 43 11.06 0.32 16.45
N GLN A 44 10.28 -0.17 17.43
CA GLN A 44 9.48 -1.38 17.25
C GLN A 44 8.31 -1.10 16.31
N ILE A 45 8.15 -1.92 15.28
CA ILE A 45 7.07 -1.77 14.30
C ILE A 45 5.69 -2.06 14.91
N THR A 46 5.62 -2.99 15.86
CA THR A 46 4.37 -3.38 16.51
C THR A 46 3.77 -2.18 17.25
N GLY A 47 2.56 -1.79 16.87
CA GLY A 47 1.87 -0.66 17.48
C GLY A 47 2.25 0.71 16.90
N LEU A 48 3.26 0.80 16.02
CA LEU A 48 3.75 2.06 15.47
C LEU A 48 2.76 2.67 14.49
N GLU A 49 2.10 1.84 13.68
CA GLU A 49 1.12 2.28 12.68
C GLU A 49 -0.05 3.05 13.32
N GLN A 50 -0.48 2.66 14.52
CA GLN A 50 -1.54 3.36 15.26
C GLN A 50 -1.10 4.73 15.80
N ARG A 51 0.22 4.95 15.97
CA ARG A 51 0.78 6.19 16.49
C ARG A 51 1.18 7.17 15.40
N LEU A 52 1.32 6.70 14.17
CA LEU A 52 1.67 7.52 12.99
C LEU A 52 0.52 7.55 11.96
N PRO A 53 -0.71 7.93 12.33
CA PRO A 53 -1.87 7.85 11.43
C PRO A 53 -1.73 8.71 10.16
N TYR A 54 -1.07 9.87 10.23
CA TYR A 54 -0.85 10.73 9.08
C TYR A 54 0.17 10.11 8.10
N SER A 55 1.27 9.57 8.63
CA SER A 55 2.25 8.85 7.83
C SER A 55 1.64 7.61 7.17
N MET A 56 0.80 6.86 7.89
CA MET A 56 0.04 5.75 7.33
C MET A 56 -0.93 6.19 6.25
N ALA A 57 -1.60 7.34 6.41
CA ALA A 57 -2.45 7.92 5.38
C ALA A 57 -1.65 8.30 4.12
N CYS A 58 -0.43 8.85 4.25
CA CYS A 58 0.44 9.13 3.11
C CYS A 58 0.86 7.86 2.37
N ILE A 59 1.15 6.77 3.09
CA ILE A 59 1.47 5.46 2.48
C ILE A 59 0.26 4.92 1.71
N GLN A 60 -0.93 4.96 2.31
CA GLN A 60 -2.19 4.53 1.68
C GLN A 60 -2.51 5.36 0.44
N GLU A 61 -2.31 6.68 0.52
CA GLU A 61 -2.52 7.59 -0.60
C GLU A 61 -1.53 7.33 -1.74
N ASN A 62 -0.27 7.02 -1.43
CA ASN A 62 0.70 6.61 -2.44
C ASN A 62 0.24 5.33 -3.15
N PHE A 63 -0.32 4.35 -2.44
CA PHE A 63 -0.90 3.16 -3.10
C PHE A 63 -2.12 3.49 -3.96
N ARG A 64 -2.96 4.44 -3.55
CA ARG A 64 -4.13 4.89 -4.32
C ARG A 64 -3.73 5.58 -5.62
N VAL A 65 -2.72 6.44 -5.57
CA VAL A 65 -2.24 7.21 -6.74
C VAL A 65 -1.32 6.36 -7.63
N ASN A 66 -0.43 5.58 -7.02
CA ASN A 66 0.60 4.80 -7.68
C ASN A 66 0.50 3.32 -7.33
N ALA A 67 -0.32 2.58 -8.07
CA ALA A 67 -0.29 1.13 -8.00
C ALA A 67 1.00 0.61 -8.65
N VAL A 68 2.01 0.25 -7.84
CA VAL A 68 3.29 -0.32 -8.33
C VAL A 68 3.09 -1.70 -8.98
N PHE A 69 1.93 -2.31 -8.76
CA PHE A 69 1.53 -3.55 -9.39
C PHE A 69 0.13 -3.40 -10.00
N THR A 70 0.08 -2.99 -11.27
CA THR A 70 -1.15 -2.77 -12.03
C THR A 70 -1.66 -4.01 -12.78
N MET A 71 -0.88 -5.09 -12.82
CA MET A 71 -1.20 -6.32 -13.54
C MET A 71 -1.45 -7.46 -12.56
N PRO A 72 -2.63 -7.55 -11.93
CA PRO A 72 -2.94 -8.61 -10.99
C PRO A 72 -2.79 -9.98 -11.65
N PHE A 73 -2.27 -10.96 -10.91
CA PHE A 73 -2.15 -12.31 -11.44
C PHE A 73 -3.54 -12.86 -11.81
N PRO A 74 -3.66 -13.49 -12.99
CA PRO A 74 -4.90 -14.09 -13.44
C PRO A 74 -5.43 -15.08 -12.41
N ARG A 75 -6.73 -14.98 -12.13
CA ARG A 75 -7.42 -15.87 -11.18
C ARG A 75 -8.20 -16.92 -11.96
N LYS A 76 -8.28 -18.12 -11.37
CA LYS A 76 -9.07 -19.24 -11.90
C LYS A 76 -10.19 -19.56 -10.91
N LEU A 77 -11.42 -19.67 -11.41
CA LEU A 77 -12.56 -20.03 -10.57
C LEU A 77 -12.53 -21.54 -10.25
N ALA A 78 -12.45 -21.87 -8.95
CA ALA A 78 -12.43 -23.24 -8.42
C ALA A 78 -13.79 -23.71 -7.86
N VAL A 79 -14.83 -22.89 -7.98
CA VAL A 79 -16.17 -23.20 -7.47
C VAL A 79 -16.90 -24.09 -8.48
N THR A 80 -17.26 -25.30 -8.05
CA THR A 80 -18.06 -26.23 -8.85
C THR A 80 -19.40 -25.61 -9.22
N GLY A 81 -19.73 -25.63 -10.52
CA GLY A 81 -20.97 -25.03 -11.03
C GLY A 81 -20.91 -23.52 -11.31
N GLY A 82 -19.78 -22.86 -11.03
CA GLY A 82 -19.59 -21.43 -11.27
C GLY A 82 -20.10 -20.53 -10.13
N ILE A 83 -19.96 -19.23 -10.32
CA ILE A 83 -20.46 -18.21 -9.38
C ILE A 83 -21.15 -17.08 -10.15
N GLU A 84 -22.24 -16.55 -9.62
CA GLU A 84 -22.88 -15.35 -10.15
C GLU A 84 -22.17 -14.09 -9.65
N VAL A 85 -21.73 -13.23 -10.56
CA VAL A 85 -21.13 -11.93 -10.27
C VAL A 85 -21.87 -10.89 -11.09
N ASP A 86 -22.49 -9.92 -10.43
CA ASP A 86 -23.25 -8.84 -11.08
C ASP A 86 -24.30 -9.36 -12.09
N GLY A 87 -25.05 -10.41 -11.71
CA GLY A 87 -26.05 -11.06 -12.57
C GLY A 87 -25.50 -11.94 -13.69
N HIS A 88 -24.18 -12.07 -13.80
CA HIS A 88 -23.52 -12.89 -14.82
C HIS A 88 -22.97 -14.18 -14.20
N LEU A 89 -23.33 -15.34 -14.76
CA LEU A 89 -22.71 -16.61 -14.37
C LEU A 89 -21.28 -16.67 -14.90
N VAL A 90 -20.31 -16.67 -14.00
CA VAL A 90 -18.90 -16.98 -14.28
C VAL A 90 -18.72 -18.49 -14.14
N PRO A 91 -18.48 -19.23 -15.25
CA PRO A 91 -18.34 -20.68 -15.20
C PRO A 91 -17.08 -21.12 -14.44
N GLU A 92 -17.13 -22.35 -13.91
CA GLU A 92 -15.96 -23.02 -13.38
C GLU A 92 -14.82 -23.05 -14.42
N ASN A 93 -13.57 -23.00 -13.95
CA ASN A 93 -12.36 -23.07 -14.77
C ASN A 93 -12.14 -21.90 -15.74
N VAL A 94 -12.94 -20.84 -15.70
CA VAL A 94 -12.66 -19.60 -16.43
C VAL A 94 -11.51 -18.83 -15.76
N ARG A 95 -10.61 -18.31 -16.59
CA ARG A 95 -9.48 -17.45 -16.21
C ARG A 95 -9.88 -15.98 -16.44
N SER A 96 -9.58 -15.10 -15.49
CA SER A 96 -9.76 -13.66 -15.68
C SER A 96 -8.96 -13.16 -16.89
N PRO A 97 -9.46 -12.19 -17.68
CA PRO A 97 -8.69 -11.57 -18.76
C PRO A 97 -7.36 -10.98 -18.23
N ASP A 98 -6.34 -11.00 -19.08
CA ASP A 98 -5.03 -10.35 -18.82
C ASP A 98 -5.12 -8.83 -19.00
#